data_AF-A0A2N3AJ46-F1
#
_entry.id   AF-A0A2N3AJ46-F1
#
_cell.length_a   1.000
_cell.length_b   1.000
_cell.length_c   1.000
_cell.angle_alpha   90.00
_cell.angle_beta   90.00
_cell.angle_gamma   90.00
#
_symmetry.space_group_name_H-M   'P 1'
#
loop_
_entity.id
_entity.type
_entity.pdbx_description
1 polymer ?
#
loop_
_entity_poly.entity_id
_entity_poly.type
_entity_poly.pdbx_seq_one_letter_code
_entity_poly.pdbx_strand_id
1 'polypeptide(L)' 'MTRPLRIEFKGAVYHITSRGNAQQAIFLDEKDFTDFLSVLCSVVKRYHFILHAYC' A
#
# COMPACT_ATOMS: atom_id res chain seq x y z
N MET A 1 11.07 -19.18 -9.52
CA MET A 1 10.93 -19.19 -8.05
C MET A 1 9.46 -19.14 -7.68
N THR A 2 9.00 -20.06 -6.83
CA THR A 2 7.63 -20.05 -6.31
C THR A 2 7.51 -18.91 -5.30
N ARG A 3 6.53 -18.03 -5.51
CA ARG A 3 6.20 -17.00 -4.53
C ARG A 3 5.57 -17.69 -3.31
N PRO A 4 5.97 -17.33 -2.07
CA PRO A 4 5.32 -17.83 -0.86
C PRO A 4 3.81 -17.57 -0.89
N LEU A 5 3.03 -18.45 -0.26
CA LEU A 5 1.59 -18.27 -0.08
C LEU A 5 1.34 -17.00 0.74
N ARG A 6 0.39 -16.17 0.27
CA ARG A 6 -0.14 -15.04 1.03
C ARG A 6 -1.24 -15.58 1.94
N ILE A 7 -0.86 -15.99 3.14
CA ILE A 7 -1.79 -16.58 4.10
C ILE A 7 -2.67 -15.46 4.66
N GLU A 8 -3.99 -15.68 4.64
CA GLU A 8 -4.99 -14.73 5.11
C GLU A 8 -5.80 -15.30 6.29
N PHE A 9 -5.89 -14.56 7.40
CA PHE A 9 -6.70 -14.93 8.56
C PHE A 9 -7.17 -13.69 9.35
N LYS A 10 -8.19 -13.87 10.19
CA LYS A 10 -8.81 -12.78 10.96
C LYS A 10 -7.80 -12.14 11.93
N GLY A 11 -7.68 -10.82 11.89
CA GLY A 11 -6.79 -10.05 12.77
C GLY A 11 -5.31 -10.07 12.36
N ALA A 12 -4.98 -10.67 11.21
CA ALA A 12 -3.62 -10.63 10.69
C ALA A 12 -3.18 -9.19 10.36
N VAL A 13 -1.90 -8.90 10.60
CA VAL A 13 -1.25 -7.64 10.26
C VAL A 13 -0.21 -7.91 9.18
N TYR A 14 -0.23 -7.10 8.11
CA TYR A 14 0.69 -7.25 6.99
C TYR A 14 1.50 -5.98 6.81
N HIS A 15 2.79 -6.17 6.55
CA HIS A 15 3.65 -5.10 6.04
C HIS A 15 3.66 -5.18 4.52
N ILE A 16 3.19 -4.12 3.86
CA ILE A 16 3.11 -4.02 2.40
C ILE A 16 4.18 -3.04 1.95
N THR A 17 4.97 -3.44 0.95
CA THR A 17 5.95 -2.57 0.31
C THR A 17 5.59 -2.37 -1.16
N SER A 18 5.75 -1.14 -1.64
CA SER A 18 5.65 -0.79 -3.06
C SER A 18 7.03 -0.38 -3.55
N ARG A 19 7.41 -0.81 -4.75
CA ARG A 19 8.69 -0.46 -5.37
C ARG A 19 8.44 -0.11 -6.83
N GLY A 20 8.99 1.02 -7.26
CA GLY A 20 8.94 1.40 -8.66
C GLY A 20 9.66 0.38 -9.53
N ASN A 21 9.20 0.25 -10.78
CA ASN A 21 9.88 -0.58 -11.75
C ASN A 21 11.34 -0.14 -11.86
N ALA A 22 12.28 -1.09 -11.92
CA ALA A 22 13.72 -0.80 -11.92
C ALA A 22 14.18 0.17 -10.80
N GLN A 23 13.53 0.17 -9.64
CA GLN A 23 13.80 1.08 -8.50
C GLN A 23 13.56 2.57 -8.79
N GLN A 24 12.79 2.87 -9.84
CA GLN A 24 12.40 4.24 -10.14
C GLN A 24 11.53 4.82 -9.02
N ALA A 25 11.46 6.15 -8.99
CA ALA A 25 10.55 6.85 -8.10
C ALA A 25 9.10 6.42 -8.37
N ILE A 26 8.34 6.17 -7.30
CA ILE A 26 6.91 5.85 -7.38
C ILE A 26 6.02 7.09 -7.39
N PHE A 27 6.56 8.24 -6.99
CA PHE A 27 5.94 9.56 -7.08
C PHE A 27 6.89 10.46 -7.87
N LEU A 28 6.41 11.11 -8.92
CA LEU A 28 7.24 11.97 -9.76
C LEU A 28 7.25 13.42 -9.27
N ASP A 29 6.17 13.82 -8.58
CA ASP A 29 6.03 15.10 -7.93
C ASP A 29 5.15 15.02 -6.66
N GLU A 30 4.97 16.17 -5.99
CA GLU A 30 4.14 16.28 -4.79
C GLU A 30 2.64 16.06 -5.07
N LYS A 31 2.21 16.35 -6.30
CA LYS A 31 0.81 16.17 -6.71
C LYS A 31 0.48 14.69 -6.81
N ASP A 32 1.35 13.89 -7.43
CA ASP A 32 1.22 12.44 -7.51
C ASP A 32 1.11 11.82 -6.12
N PHE A 33 1.96 12.27 -5.18
CA PHE A 33 1.92 11.82 -3.80
C PHE A 33 0.59 12.16 -3.12
N THR A 34 0.11 13.40 -3.29
CA THR A 34 -1.15 13.86 -2.72
C THR A 34 -2.35 13.09 -3.28
N ASP A 35 -2.36 12.83 -4.59
CA ASP A 35 -3.39 12.04 -5.26
C ASP A 35 -3.39 10.59 -4.75
N PHE A 36 -2.21 9.99 -4.57
CA PHE A 36 -2.09 8.66 -3.97
C PHE A 36 -2.65 8.62 -2.54
N LEU A 37 -2.32 9.59 -1.70
CA LEU A 37 -2.86 9.66 -0.34
C LEU A 37 -4.39 9.78 -0.32
N SER A 38 -4.96 10.53 -1.27
CA SER A 38 -6.42 10.63 -1.44
C SER A 38 -7.05 9.27 -1.76
N VAL A 39 -6.44 8.52 -2.69
CA VAL A 39 -6.87 7.16 -3.03
C VAL A 39 -6.72 6.22 -1.84
N LEU A 40 -5.58 6.24 -1.15
CA LEU A 40 -5.33 5.41 0.03
C LEU A 40 -6.40 5.65 1.11
N CYS A 41 -6.70 6.92 1.41
CA CYS A 41 -7.75 7.29 2.36
C CYS A 41 -9.13 6.80 1.93
N SER A 42 -9.47 6.92 0.65
CA SER A 42 -10.75 6.43 0.09
C SER A 42 -10.87 4.91 0.23
N VAL A 43 -9.80 4.17 -0.05
CA VAL A 43 -9.74 2.72 0.04
C VAL A 43 -9.83 2.24 1.49
N VAL A 44 -9.10 2.86 2.43
CA VAL A 44 -9.22 2.58 3.87
C VAL A 44 -10.67 2.77 4.34
N LYS A 45 -11.32 3.88 3.96
CA LYS A 45 -12.72 4.14 4.30
C LYS A 45 -13.68 3.13 3.68
N ARG A 46 -13.43 2.69 2.44
CA ARG A 46 -14.30 1.76 1.73
C ARG A 46 -14.23 0.34 2.28
N TYR A 47 -13.03 -0.13 2.61
CA TYR A 47 -12.78 -1.53 2.98
C TYR A 47 -12.58 -1.74 4.49
N HIS A 48 -12.54 -0.66 5.27
CA HIS A 48 -12.52 -0.69 6.74
C HIS A 48 -11.37 -1.50 7.36
N PHE A 49 -10.23 -1.59 6.68
CA PHE A 49 -9.02 -2.12 7.30
C PHE A 49 -8.31 -1.02 8.11
N ILE A 50 -7.51 -1.43 9.09
CA ILE A 50 -6.73 -0.51 9.92
C ILE A 50 -5.39 -0.23 9.22
N LEU A 51 -5.16 1.03 8.87
CA LEU A 51 -3.85 1.50 8.42
C LEU A 51 -2.99 1.84 9.65
N HIS A 52 -2.14 0.91 10.08
CA HIS A 52 -1.29 1.12 11.26
C HIS A 52 -0.22 2.20 11.04
N ALA A 53 0.38 2.24 9.86
CA ALA A 53 1.39 3.23 9.47
C ALA A 53 1.51 3.28 7.94
N TYR A 54 2.02 4.40 7.44
CA TYR A 54 2.46 4.60 6.06
C TYR A 54 3.75 5.43 6.09
N CYS A 55 4.77 4.99 5.34
CA CYS A 55 6.11 5.59 5.28
C CYS A 55 6.54 5.81 3.83
#